data_AF-A0A4R1B854-F1
#
_entry.id   AF-A0A4R1B854-F1
#
_cell.length_a   1.000
_cell.length_b   1.000
_cell.length_c   1.000
_cell.angle_alpha   90.00
_cell.angle_beta   90.00
_cell.angle_gamma   90.00
#
_symmetry.space_group_name_H-M   'P 1'
#
loop_
_entity.id
_entity.type
_entity.pdbx_description
1 polymer ?
#
loop_
_entity_poly.entity_id
_entity_poly.type
_entity_poly.pdbx_seq_one_letter_code
_entity_poly.pdbx_strand_id
1 'polypeptide(L)'
;MLLFAEFDNVKSNPKMINMEIVASQSEVLFMTDIDQLDFSMIKMKLKDKEEGQGWTRKQCNEAEVEYKRFLALKRTYPTLEVVPNKAIDMFWHQHILDTAKYADDCEQVFGYFLHHYPYFGMNGEQDAENLNNAFEETKVLYKKHFGIDYVGQAPKCKAPKCRTACKPMKCR
;
A
#
# COMPACT_ATOMS: atom_id res chain seq x y z
N MET A 1 54.85 29.52 29.39
CA MET A 1 53.67 30.12 30.06
C MET A 1 52.58 30.20 29.01
N LEU A 2 51.54 29.36 29.19
CA LEU A 2 50.22 29.33 28.54
C LEU A 2 50.18 28.98 27.03
N LEU A 3 49.74 27.79 26.57
CA LEU A 3 48.44 27.09 26.59
C LEU A 3 47.41 27.55 25.54
N PHE A 4 46.68 26.54 25.02
CA PHE A 4 45.45 26.51 24.20
C PHE A 4 45.65 26.54 22.67
N ALA A 5 45.01 25.68 21.85
CA ALA A 5 44.23 24.46 22.06
C ALA A 5 44.09 23.75 20.69
N GLU A 6 43.96 22.43 20.73
CA GLU A 6 43.75 21.54 19.59
C GLU A 6 42.45 21.89 18.84
N PHE A 7 42.53 22.00 17.50
CA PHE A 7 41.34 21.99 16.66
C PHE A 7 40.94 20.53 16.44
N ASP A 8 39.92 20.11 17.16
CA ASP A 8 39.32 18.79 17.05
C ASP A 8 38.85 18.48 15.63
N ASN A 9 39.37 17.36 15.14
CA ASN A 9 38.94 16.64 13.96
C ASN A 9 37.52 16.10 14.18
N VAL A 10 36.51 16.94 13.90
CA VAL A 10 35.13 16.48 13.75
C VAL A 10 35.06 15.62 12.49
N LYS A 11 35.20 14.30 12.69
CA LYS A 11 34.88 13.29 11.69
C LYS A 11 33.43 13.51 11.26
N SER A 12 33.24 14.12 10.10
CA SER A 12 31.92 14.21 9.47
C SER A 12 31.40 12.79 9.23
N ASN A 13 30.28 12.48 9.88
CA ASN A 13 29.64 11.18 9.80
C ASN A 13 29.10 10.97 8.36
N PRO A 14 29.56 9.92 7.63
CA PRO A 14 29.15 9.69 6.26
C PRO A 14 27.65 9.36 6.10
N LYS A 15 26.91 9.14 7.19
CA LYS A 15 25.45 8.94 7.14
C LYS A 15 24.63 10.21 6.93
N MET A 16 25.15 11.39 7.24
CA MET A 16 24.40 12.65 7.08
C MET A 16 24.49 13.21 5.66
N ILE A 17 25.59 12.95 4.94
CA ILE A 17 25.83 13.43 3.58
C ILE A 17 25.08 12.62 2.49
N ASN A 18 24.58 11.42 2.81
CA ASN A 18 23.83 10.59 1.86
C ASN A 18 22.31 10.82 1.88
N MET A 19 21.77 11.65 2.79
CA MET A 19 20.34 11.97 2.83
C MET A 19 19.98 13.14 1.89
N GLU A 20 20.92 14.05 1.63
CA GLU A 20 20.64 15.29 0.89
C GLU A 20 20.84 15.18 -0.64
N ILE A 21 21.49 14.12 -1.14
CA ILE A 21 21.86 14.02 -2.57
C ILE A 21 20.81 13.30 -3.44
N VAL A 22 19.79 12.64 -2.88
CA VAL A 22 18.77 11.92 -3.67
C VAL A 22 17.50 12.75 -3.97
N ALA A 23 17.43 14.01 -3.54
CA ALA A 23 16.22 14.83 -3.61
C ALA A 23 16.03 15.64 -4.90
N SER A 24 16.58 15.22 -6.05
CA SER A 24 16.53 16.02 -7.30
C SER A 24 15.82 15.38 -8.49
N GLN A 25 15.23 14.19 -8.35
CA GLN A 25 14.19 13.74 -9.27
C GLN A 25 12.85 13.88 -8.56
N SER A 26 11.99 14.76 -9.07
CA SER A 26 10.61 14.87 -8.62
C SER A 26 9.98 13.48 -8.61
N GLU A 27 9.59 12.99 -7.44
CA GLU A 27 8.92 11.71 -7.25
C GLU A 27 7.50 11.76 -7.84
N VAL A 28 7.38 11.90 -9.16
CA VAL A 28 6.08 12.02 -9.84
C VAL A 28 5.44 10.64 -9.88
N LEU A 29 4.19 10.55 -9.43
CA LEU A 29 3.37 9.36 -9.62
C LEU A 29 2.93 9.28 -11.08
N PHE A 30 3.50 8.35 -11.84
CA PHE A 30 2.91 7.92 -13.10
C PHE A 30 1.72 7.01 -12.78
N MET A 31 0.55 7.26 -13.35
CA MET A 31 -0.66 6.46 -13.08
C MET A 31 -1.35 5.96 -14.34
N THR A 32 -0.87 6.29 -15.54
CA THR A 32 -1.59 6.04 -16.79
C THR A 32 -1.99 4.58 -17.00
N ASP A 33 -1.08 3.64 -16.74
CA ASP A 33 -1.34 2.20 -16.82
C ASP A 33 -2.22 1.68 -15.67
N ILE A 34 -1.98 2.15 -14.45
CA ILE A 34 -2.81 1.86 -13.27
C ILE A 34 -4.26 2.31 -13.50
N ASP A 35 -4.45 3.47 -14.13
CA ASP A 35 -5.76 4.04 -14.41
C ASP A 35 -6.56 3.20 -15.40
N GLN A 36 -5.88 2.49 -16.32
CA GLN A 36 -6.50 1.57 -17.29
C GLN A 36 -6.90 0.21 -16.70
N LEU A 37 -6.46 -0.13 -15.49
CA LEU A 37 -6.87 -1.40 -14.86
C LEU A 37 -8.40 -1.45 -14.72
N ASP A 38 -9.01 -2.50 -15.29
CA ASP A 38 -10.44 -2.76 -15.18
C ASP A 38 -10.74 -3.60 -13.94
N PHE A 39 -11.43 -3.00 -12.98
CA PHE A 39 -11.90 -3.67 -11.77
C PHE A 39 -13.42 -3.97 -11.79
N SER A 40 -14.05 -4.02 -12.97
CA SER A 40 -15.49 -4.27 -13.14
C SER A 40 -15.98 -5.53 -12.41
N MET A 41 -15.29 -6.66 -12.58
CA MET A 41 -15.64 -7.95 -11.97
C MET A 41 -15.43 -7.95 -10.45
N ILE A 42 -14.35 -7.33 -9.97
CA ILE A 42 -14.07 -7.18 -8.53
C ILE A 42 -15.15 -6.32 -7.87
N LYS A 43 -15.52 -5.19 -8.49
CA LYS A 43 -16.64 -4.36 -8.02
C LYS A 43 -17.96 -5.11 -8.06
N MET A 44 -18.20 -5.95 -9.08
CA MET A 44 -19.39 -6.79 -9.15
C MET A 44 -19.46 -7.74 -7.94
N LYS A 45 -18.35 -8.43 -7.64
CA LYS A 45 -18.25 -9.33 -6.48
C LYS A 45 -18.42 -8.59 -5.15
N LEU A 46 -17.78 -7.43 -4.97
CA LEU A 46 -17.89 -6.62 -3.75
C LEU A 46 -19.32 -6.14 -3.46
N LYS A 47 -20.10 -5.83 -4.50
CA LYS A 47 -21.51 -5.43 -4.39
C LYS A 47 -22.45 -6.59 -4.04
N ASP A 48 -22.06 -7.82 -4.31
CA ASP A 48 -22.89 -8.98 -4.01
C ASP A 48 -23.12 -9.08 -2.49
N LYS A 49 -24.37 -9.22 -2.06
CA LYS A 49 -24.74 -9.24 -0.63
C LYS A 49 -24.59 -10.61 0.01
N GLU A 50 -24.61 -11.67 -0.80
CA GLU A 50 -24.56 -13.06 -0.34
C GLU A 50 -23.12 -13.56 -0.31
N GLU A 51 -22.36 -13.28 -1.35
CA GLU A 51 -20.98 -13.75 -1.52
C GLU A 51 -19.93 -12.67 -1.28
N GLY A 52 -20.33 -11.41 -1.40
CA GLY A 52 -19.45 -10.26 -1.26
C GLY A 52 -19.65 -9.50 0.06
N GLN A 53 -19.29 -8.23 0.02
CA GLN A 53 -19.39 -7.32 1.16
C GLN A 53 -20.69 -6.51 1.14
N GLY A 54 -21.53 -6.66 0.11
CA GLY A 54 -22.74 -5.88 -0.08
C GLY A 54 -22.46 -4.38 -0.24
N TRP A 55 -21.30 -4.00 -0.78
CA TRP A 55 -20.93 -2.59 -0.95
C TRP A 55 -21.87 -1.87 -1.91
N THR A 56 -22.09 -0.58 -1.65
CA THR A 56 -22.79 0.30 -2.58
C THR A 56 -21.89 0.65 -3.78
N ARG A 57 -22.50 1.10 -4.89
CA ARG A 57 -21.75 1.61 -6.06
C ARG A 57 -20.77 2.71 -5.66
N LYS A 58 -21.18 3.60 -4.75
CA LYS A 58 -20.34 4.70 -4.25
C LYS A 58 -19.09 4.15 -3.54
N GLN A 59 -19.27 3.22 -2.59
CA GLN A 59 -18.15 2.59 -1.88
C GLN A 59 -17.17 1.88 -2.83
N CYS A 60 -17.67 1.15 -3.83
CA CYS A 60 -16.82 0.51 -4.83
C CYS A 60 -16.01 1.51 -5.65
N ASN A 61 -16.64 2.61 -6.09
CA ASN A 61 -15.95 3.62 -6.89
C ASN A 61 -14.91 4.39 -6.07
N GLU A 62 -15.23 4.73 -4.82
CA GLU A 62 -14.29 5.38 -3.90
C GLU A 62 -13.10 4.46 -3.60
N ALA A 63 -13.36 3.19 -3.25
CA ALA A 63 -12.31 2.23 -2.96
C ALA A 63 -11.41 1.91 -4.16
N GLU A 64 -11.96 1.92 -5.39
CA GLU A 64 -11.16 1.77 -6.61
C GLU A 64 -10.13 2.91 -6.75
N VAL A 65 -10.57 4.16 -6.58
CA VAL A 65 -9.68 5.33 -6.65
C VAL A 65 -8.57 5.20 -5.60
N GLU A 66 -8.94 4.86 -4.38
CA GLU A 66 -7.99 4.68 -3.27
C GLU A 66 -7.03 3.51 -3.52
N TYR A 67 -7.51 2.41 -4.10
CA TYR A 67 -6.66 1.27 -4.44
C TYR A 67 -5.67 1.59 -5.56
N LYS A 68 -6.09 2.32 -6.61
CA LYS A 68 -5.18 2.79 -7.67
C LYS A 68 -4.08 3.69 -7.11
N ARG A 69 -4.42 4.59 -6.18
CA ARG A 69 -3.43 5.42 -5.46
C ARG A 69 -2.47 4.59 -4.61
N PHE A 70 -2.96 3.56 -3.93
CA PHE A 70 -2.13 2.62 -3.19
C PHE A 70 -1.13 1.89 -4.10
N LEU A 71 -1.57 1.39 -5.26
CA LEU A 71 -0.68 0.75 -6.24
C LEU A 71 0.41 1.73 -6.73
N ALA A 72 0.05 2.99 -7.01
CA ALA A 72 0.98 4.02 -7.43
C ALA A 72 2.04 4.31 -6.35
N LEU A 73 1.63 4.46 -5.09
CA LEU A 73 2.57 4.64 -3.97
C LEU A 73 3.49 3.43 -3.82
N LYS A 74 2.95 2.20 -3.84
CA LYS A 74 3.77 0.98 -3.70
C LYS A 74 4.77 0.85 -4.86
N ARG A 75 4.40 1.24 -6.07
CA ARG A 75 5.29 1.26 -7.23
C ARG A 75 6.43 2.28 -7.08
N THR A 76 6.09 3.50 -6.66
CA THR A 76 7.08 4.58 -6.52
C THR A 76 8.03 4.34 -5.35
N TYR A 77 7.55 3.68 -4.29
CA TYR A 77 8.33 3.35 -3.10
C TYR A 77 8.41 1.83 -2.87
N PRO A 78 9.14 1.08 -3.73
CA PRO A 78 9.17 -0.37 -3.68
C PRO A 78 9.78 -0.90 -2.37
N THR A 79 10.68 -0.14 -1.74
CA THR A 79 11.37 -0.51 -0.50
C THR A 79 10.65 -0.10 0.78
N LEU A 80 9.62 0.75 0.70
CA LEU A 80 8.86 1.21 1.88
C LEU A 80 7.63 0.34 2.10
N GLU A 81 7.25 0.14 3.35
CA GLU A 81 6.01 -0.53 3.72
C GLU A 81 4.82 0.43 3.55
N VAL A 82 4.19 0.39 2.38
CA VAL A 82 2.94 1.12 2.12
C VAL A 82 1.79 0.31 2.68
N VAL A 83 1.13 0.83 3.72
CA VAL A 83 0.09 0.10 4.47
C VAL A 83 -1.30 0.55 4.00
N PRO A 84 -2.11 -0.35 3.41
CA PRO A 84 -3.47 0.01 3.00
C PRO A 84 -4.34 0.30 4.23
N ASN A 85 -5.36 1.15 4.09
CA ASN A 85 -6.46 1.19 5.05
C ASN A 85 -7.41 0.00 4.84
N LYS A 86 -8.35 -0.20 5.77
CA LYS A 86 -9.30 -1.32 5.69
C LYS A 86 -10.07 -1.45 4.36
N ALA A 87 -10.49 -0.34 3.74
CA ALA A 87 -11.26 -0.41 2.50
C ALA A 87 -10.36 -0.83 1.33
N ILE A 88 -9.16 -0.28 1.26
CA ILE A 88 -8.15 -0.65 0.25
C ILE A 88 -7.75 -2.11 0.41
N ASP A 89 -7.48 -2.56 1.64
CA ASP A 89 -7.11 -3.94 1.95
C ASP A 89 -8.19 -4.94 1.51
N MET A 90 -9.46 -4.65 1.83
CA MET A 90 -10.58 -5.48 1.38
C MET A 90 -10.70 -5.54 -0.15
N PHE A 91 -10.46 -4.42 -0.85
CA PHE A 91 -10.48 -4.38 -2.31
C PHE A 91 -9.31 -5.20 -2.89
N TRP A 92 -8.12 -5.04 -2.32
CA TRP A 92 -6.92 -5.77 -2.72
C TRP A 92 -7.09 -7.28 -2.53
N HIS A 93 -7.66 -7.73 -1.40
CA HIS A 93 -7.97 -9.15 -1.20
C HIS A 93 -8.90 -9.69 -2.29
N GLN A 94 -9.94 -8.93 -2.68
CA GLN A 94 -10.81 -9.37 -3.77
C GLN A 94 -10.09 -9.41 -5.13
N HIS A 95 -9.13 -8.53 -5.35
CA HIS A 95 -8.29 -8.58 -6.54
C HIS A 95 -7.40 -9.83 -6.55
N ILE A 96 -6.73 -10.15 -5.43
CA ILE A 96 -5.86 -11.34 -5.29
C ILE A 96 -6.62 -12.65 -5.57
N LEU A 97 -7.91 -12.72 -5.21
CA LEU A 97 -8.72 -13.92 -5.42
C LEU A 97 -8.97 -14.27 -6.90
N ASP A 98 -8.89 -13.30 -7.82
CA ASP A 98 -8.82 -13.56 -9.27
C ASP A 98 -7.35 -13.66 -9.68
N THR A 99 -6.72 -14.80 -9.36
CA THR A 99 -5.26 -14.95 -9.39
C THR A 99 -4.65 -14.72 -10.78
N ALA A 100 -5.33 -15.12 -11.85
CA ALA A 100 -4.87 -14.91 -13.22
C ALA A 100 -4.86 -13.41 -13.56
N LYS A 101 -5.98 -12.72 -13.30
CA LYS A 101 -6.04 -11.27 -13.49
C LYS A 101 -5.05 -10.52 -12.60
N TYR A 102 -4.91 -10.93 -11.35
CA TYR A 102 -3.99 -10.29 -10.42
C TYR A 102 -2.53 -10.42 -10.88
N ALA A 103 -2.14 -11.59 -11.43
CA ALA A 103 -0.82 -11.78 -11.99
C ALA A 103 -0.58 -10.88 -13.22
N ASP A 104 -1.54 -10.81 -14.15
CA ASP A 104 -1.45 -9.97 -15.35
C ASP A 104 -1.36 -8.47 -14.99
N ASP A 105 -2.24 -8.00 -14.10
CA ASP A 105 -2.24 -6.61 -13.63
C ASP A 105 -0.94 -6.27 -12.87
N CYS A 106 -0.38 -7.22 -12.10
CA CYS A 106 0.90 -7.03 -11.42
C CYS A 106 2.07 -6.93 -12.40
N GLU A 107 2.12 -7.79 -13.42
CA GLU A 107 3.14 -7.72 -14.47
C GLU A 107 3.06 -6.38 -15.21
N GLN A 108 1.85 -5.92 -15.54
CA GLN A 108 1.64 -4.63 -16.20
C GLN A 108 2.13 -3.44 -15.35
N VAL A 109 1.82 -3.43 -14.05
CA VAL A 109 2.09 -2.26 -13.18
C VAL A 109 3.50 -2.27 -12.61
N PHE A 110 3.98 -3.44 -12.17
CA PHE A 110 5.22 -3.59 -11.40
C PHE A 110 6.32 -4.33 -12.16
N GLY A 111 5.97 -5.12 -13.18
CA GLY A 111 6.90 -6.07 -13.83
C GLY A 111 7.26 -7.27 -12.95
N TYR A 112 6.50 -7.49 -11.87
CA TYR A 112 6.64 -8.63 -10.97
C TYR A 112 5.35 -8.84 -10.17
N PHE A 113 5.17 -10.04 -9.62
CA PHE A 113 4.04 -10.36 -8.77
C PHE A 113 4.15 -9.67 -7.41
N LEU A 114 3.24 -8.74 -7.10
CA LEU A 114 3.21 -8.09 -5.78
C LEU A 114 2.66 -9.07 -4.74
N HIS A 115 3.53 -9.59 -3.87
CA HIS A 115 3.11 -10.54 -2.84
C HIS A 115 2.41 -9.85 -1.67
N HIS A 116 1.33 -10.46 -1.19
CA HIS A 116 0.61 -10.03 0.01
C HIS A 116 1.09 -10.79 1.25
N TYR A 117 1.48 -10.07 2.30
CA TYR A 117 1.89 -10.63 3.59
C TYR A 117 0.86 -10.27 4.68
N PRO A 118 -0.11 -11.15 4.98
CA PRO A 118 -1.25 -10.83 5.85
C PRO A 118 -0.93 -10.80 7.36
N TYR A 119 0.34 -10.93 7.74
CA TYR A 119 0.77 -11.12 9.13
C TYR A 119 1.49 -9.91 9.73
N PHE A 120 1.65 -8.82 8.98
CA PHE A 120 2.35 -7.62 9.46
C PHE A 120 1.61 -7.01 10.67
N GLY A 121 2.33 -6.85 11.78
CA GLY A 121 1.80 -6.36 13.05
C GLY A 121 1.24 -7.45 13.97
N MET A 122 1.39 -8.73 13.64
CA MET A 122 0.88 -9.85 14.46
C MET A 122 1.96 -10.54 15.30
N ASN A 123 3.25 -10.31 15.03
CA ASN A 123 4.35 -11.02 15.66
C ASN A 123 4.96 -10.26 16.87
N GLY A 124 4.11 -9.98 17.88
CA GLY A 124 4.51 -9.30 19.11
C GLY A 124 4.49 -7.77 19.04
N GLU A 125 4.85 -7.13 20.15
CA GLU A 125 4.71 -5.67 20.34
C GLU A 125 5.54 -4.86 19.34
N GLN A 126 6.79 -5.29 19.07
CA GLN A 126 7.65 -4.58 18.12
C GLN A 126 7.10 -4.60 16.69
N ASP A 127 6.54 -5.72 16.25
CA ASP A 127 5.94 -5.85 14.91
C ASP A 127 4.67 -4.97 14.80
N ALA A 128 3.88 -4.91 15.88
CA ALA A 128 2.72 -4.01 15.95
C ALA A 128 3.13 -2.53 15.90
N GLU A 129 4.25 -2.15 16.54
CA GLU A 129 4.81 -0.80 16.45
C GLU A 129 5.32 -0.51 15.03
N ASN A 130 5.99 -1.46 14.37
CA ASN A 130 6.42 -1.31 12.98
C ASN A 130 5.24 -1.05 12.03
N LEU A 131 4.13 -1.78 12.21
CA LEU A 131 2.90 -1.53 11.45
C LEU A 131 2.37 -0.11 11.65
N ASN A 132 2.36 0.38 12.90
CA ASN A 132 1.91 1.74 13.21
C ASN A 132 2.81 2.79 12.53
N ASN A 133 4.12 2.63 12.63
CA ASN A 133 5.09 3.54 12.03
C ASN A 133 4.95 3.57 10.49
N ALA A 134 4.84 2.41 9.85
CA ALA A 134 4.62 2.29 8.41
C ALA A 134 3.28 2.90 7.96
N PHE A 135 2.24 2.78 8.78
CA PHE A 135 0.96 3.41 8.51
C PHE A 135 1.04 4.94 8.58
N GLU A 136 1.73 5.51 9.58
CA GLU A 136 1.96 6.96 9.65
C GLU A 136 2.80 7.47 8.47
N GLU A 137 3.85 6.74 8.08
CA GLU A 137 4.64 7.06 6.88
C GLU A 137 3.78 7.05 5.61
N THR A 138 2.90 6.06 5.47
CA THR A 138 1.93 5.99 4.37
C THR A 138 1.04 7.24 4.31
N LYS A 139 0.57 7.76 5.45
CA LYS A 139 -0.23 9.00 5.48
C LYS A 139 0.55 10.20 4.97
N VAL A 140 1.84 10.31 5.33
CA VAL A 140 2.73 11.38 4.88
C VAL A 140 2.90 11.32 3.36
N LEU A 141 3.19 10.13 2.81
CA LEU A 141 3.32 9.92 1.37
C LEU A 141 2.02 10.26 0.63
N TYR A 142 0.89 9.83 1.19
CA TYR A 142 -0.41 10.08 0.60
C TYR A 142 -0.74 11.58 0.56
N LYS A 143 -0.47 12.30 1.65
CA LYS A 143 -0.64 13.76 1.70
C LYS A 143 0.28 14.47 0.71
N LYS A 144 1.54 14.04 0.62
CA LYS A 144 2.53 14.58 -0.31
C LYS A 144 2.09 14.49 -1.77
N HIS A 145 1.57 13.34 -2.19
CA HIS A 145 1.26 13.08 -3.61
C HIS A 145 -0.15 13.49 -4.03
N PHE A 146 -1.13 13.42 -3.13
CA PHE A 146 -2.53 13.64 -3.48
C PHE A 146 -3.14 14.88 -2.83
N GLY A 147 -2.43 15.56 -1.92
CA GLY A 147 -2.90 16.76 -1.21
C GLY A 147 -4.03 16.50 -0.21
N ILE A 148 -4.47 15.26 -0.06
CA ILE A 148 -5.57 14.83 0.79
C ILE A 148 -5.06 13.97 1.94
N ASP A 149 -5.77 14.02 3.06
CA ASP A 149 -5.39 13.24 4.24
C ASP A 149 -5.79 11.77 4.04
N TYR A 150 -4.89 10.87 4.41
CA TYR A 150 -5.18 9.44 4.35
C TYR A 150 -6.03 9.02 5.55
N VAL A 151 -7.31 8.76 5.27
CA VAL A 151 -8.31 8.45 6.30
C VAL A 151 -8.44 6.95 6.54
N GLY A 152 -8.76 6.60 7.79
CA GLY A 152 -9.04 5.22 8.21
C GLY A 152 -8.05 4.70 9.24
N GLN A 153 -8.08 3.39 9.45
CA GLN A 153 -7.17 2.67 10.34
C GLN A 153 -6.47 1.58 9.53
N ALA A 154 -5.26 1.23 9.96
CA ALA A 154 -4.58 0.03 9.48
C ALA A 154 -5.51 -1.18 9.66
N PRO A 155 -5.63 -2.07 8.67
CA PRO A 155 -6.44 -3.26 8.77
C PRO A 155 -5.92 -4.11 9.92
N LYS A 156 -6.80 -4.41 10.88
CA LYS A 156 -6.56 -5.50 11.83
C LYS A 156 -6.89 -6.78 11.10
N CYS A 157 -5.98 -7.76 11.12
CA CYS A 157 -6.20 -9.07 10.49
C CYS A 157 -7.41 -9.75 11.14
N LYS A 158 -8.59 -9.50 10.58
CA LYS A 158 -9.80 -10.29 10.78
C LYS A 158 -10.04 -10.88 9.41
N ALA A 159 -9.77 -12.17 9.26
CA ALA A 159 -10.09 -12.89 8.04
C ALA A 159 -11.51 -12.50 7.61
N PRO A 160 -11.71 -12.04 6.35
CA PRO A 160 -13.06 -11.79 5.88
C PRO A 160 -13.87 -13.07 6.11
N LYS A 161 -15.04 -12.94 6.74
CA LYS A 161 -15.90 -14.10 6.97
C LYS A 161 -16.23 -14.69 5.61
N CYS A 162 -15.65 -15.85 5.29
CA CYS A 162 -16.08 -16.66 4.17
C CYS A 162 -17.56 -16.99 4.43
N ARG A 163 -18.46 -16.35 3.68
CA ARG A 163 -19.88 -16.63 3.80
C ARG A 163 -20.09 -18.00 3.20
N THR A 164 -20.72 -18.91 3.93
CA THR A 164 -20.93 -20.32 3.55
C THR A 164 -21.78 -20.51 2.28
N ALA A 165 -22.30 -19.44 1.69
CA ALA A 165 -23.10 -19.43 0.47
C ALA A 165 -22.29 -19.12 -0.81
N CYS A 166 -20.96 -19.34 -0.82
CA CYS A 166 -20.15 -19.15 -2.03
C CYS A 166 -20.60 -20.10 -3.16
N LYS A 167 -21.02 -19.56 -4.31
CA LYS A 167 -21.22 -20.34 -5.54
C LYS A 167 -19.90 -20.96 -6.02
N PRO A 168 -19.97 -22.10 -6.72
CA PRO A 168 -18.79 -22.74 -7.30
C PRO A 168 -18.00 -21.77 -8.20
N MET A 169 -16.68 -21.74 -8.01
CA MET A 169 -15.78 -20.94 -8.84
C MET A 169 -15.32 -21.74 -10.07
N LYS A 170 -15.08 -21.04 -11.18
CA LYS A 170 -14.54 -21.63 -12.40
C LYS A 170 -13.01 -21.60 -12.37
N CYS A 171 -12.37 -22.72 -12.68
CA CYS A 171 -10.94 -22.75 -13.03
C CYS A 171 -10.78 -22.29 -14.50
N ARG A 172 -9.77 -21.46 -14.76
CA ARG A 172 -9.38 -21.07 -16.12
C ARG A 172 -8.21 -21.91 -16.60
#